data_AF-A0A2N1JPZ2-F1
#
_entry.id   AF-A0A2N1JPZ2-F1
#
_cell.length_a   1.000
_cell.length_b   1.000
_cell.length_c   1.000
_cell.angle_alpha   90.00
_cell.angle_beta   90.00
_cell.angle_gamma   90.00
#
_symmetry.space_group_name_H-M   'P 1'
#
loop_
_entity.id
_entity.type
_entity.pdbx_description
1 polymer ?
#
loop_
_entity_poly.entity_id
_entity_poly.type
_entity_poly.pdbx_seq_one_letter_code
_entity_poly.pdbx_strand_id
1 'polypeptide(L)'
;MAITIEEIYQEILDGRRKSFPPGTWSRDVDGQLKRRITRYLIEEILKWNDEDIKEKWNQHLIQKFKLTSVMQIYRSSPYEMLNAAYPNRFEAW
;
A
#
# COMPACT_ATOMS: atom_id res chain seq x y z
N MET A 1 -2.12 -24.33 -3.18
CA MET A 1 -2.56 -22.93 -3.39
C MET A 1 -1.66 -22.06 -2.53
N ALA A 2 -1.01 -21.06 -3.12
CA ALA A 2 -0.19 -20.11 -2.37
C ALA A 2 -1.06 -18.92 -1.98
N ILE A 3 -1.01 -18.50 -0.71
CA ILE A 3 -1.72 -17.31 -0.23
C ILE A 3 -1.14 -16.08 -0.93
N THR A 4 -2.00 -15.24 -1.47
CA THR A 4 -1.63 -13.99 -2.14
C THR A 4 -1.39 -12.86 -1.15
N ILE A 5 -0.70 -11.80 -1.58
CA ILE A 5 -0.44 -10.65 -0.70
C ILE A 5 -1.73 -9.87 -0.40
N GLU A 6 -2.68 -9.87 -1.33
CA GLU A 6 -4.01 -9.26 -1.18
C GLU A 6 -4.84 -10.00 -0.13
N GLU A 7 -4.82 -11.34 -0.12
CA GLU A 7 -5.48 -12.14 0.93
C GLU A 7 -4.87 -11.87 2.31
N ILE A 8 -3.54 -11.84 2.41
CA ILE A 8 -2.84 -11.47 3.66
C ILE A 8 -3.26 -10.06 4.11
N TYR A 9 -3.38 -9.13 3.16
CA TYR A 9 -3.78 -7.77 3.49
C TYR A 9 -5.23 -7.69 3.96
N GLN A 10 -6.15 -8.42 3.33
CA GLN A 10 -7.54 -8.52 3.79
C GLN A 10 -7.63 -9.13 5.19
N GLU A 11 -6.86 -10.18 5.50
CA GLU A 11 -6.78 -10.71 6.88
C GLU A 11 -6.34 -9.66 7.90
N ILE A 12 -5.45 -8.74 7.51
CA ILE A 12 -4.99 -7.64 8.36
C ILE A 12 -6.09 -6.62 8.57
N LEU A 13 -6.84 -6.27 7.52
CA LEU A 13 -7.96 -5.34 7.61
C LEU A 13 -9.09 -5.91 8.47
N ASP A 14 -9.43 -7.19 8.28
CA ASP A 14 -10.41 -7.95 9.07
C ASP A 14 -9.97 -8.16 10.55
N GLY A 15 -8.72 -7.86 10.88
CA GLY A 15 -8.18 -8.06 12.22
C GLY A 15 -7.83 -9.51 12.56
N ARG A 16 -7.95 -10.44 11.60
CA ARG A 16 -7.51 -11.83 11.72
C ARG A 16 -5.99 -11.94 11.84
N ARG A 17 -5.27 -10.95 11.31
CA ARG A 17 -3.81 -10.82 11.37
C ARG A 17 -3.40 -9.45 11.88
N LYS A 18 -2.35 -9.40 12.70
CA LYS A 18 -1.83 -8.12 13.25
C LYS A 18 -1.01 -7.31 12.24
N SER A 19 -0.19 -8.00 11.44
CA SER A 19 0.74 -7.39 10.49
C SER A 19 1.14 -8.39 9.41
N PHE A 20 1.77 -7.90 8.34
CA PHE A 20 2.35 -8.75 7.32
C PHE A 20 3.36 -9.75 7.91
N PRO A 21 3.49 -10.97 7.36
CA PRO A 21 4.48 -11.93 7.80
C PRO A 21 5.90 -11.34 7.85
N PRO A 22 6.74 -11.73 8.83
CA PRO A 22 8.13 -11.30 8.88
C PRO A 22 8.86 -11.58 7.55
N GLY A 23 9.65 -10.60 7.09
CA GLY A 23 10.41 -10.73 5.84
C GLY A 23 9.60 -10.60 4.55
N THR A 24 8.28 -10.36 4.60
CA THR A 24 7.43 -10.14 3.41
C THR A 24 8.06 -9.09 2.47
N TRP A 25 8.47 -7.96 3.04
CA TRP A 25 9.00 -6.85 2.25
C TRP A 25 10.45 -6.97 1.85
N SER A 26 11.25 -7.72 2.62
CA SER A 26 12.66 -7.99 2.31
C SER A 26 12.79 -8.98 1.16
N ARG A 27 11.79 -9.87 0.99
CA ARG A 27 11.70 -10.82 -0.13
C ARG A 27 11.12 -10.20 -1.40
N ASP A 28 10.47 -9.03 -1.27
CA ASP A 28 9.93 -8.27 -2.40
C ASP A 28 11.01 -7.38 -3.02
N VAL A 29 12.00 -8.03 -3.64
CA VAL A 29 13.19 -7.39 -4.22
C VAL A 29 12.81 -6.42 -5.34
N ASP A 30 11.86 -6.81 -6.18
CA ASP A 30 11.38 -5.98 -7.31
C ASP A 30 10.33 -4.94 -6.89
N GLY A 31 9.91 -4.94 -5.62
CA GLY A 31 8.86 -4.05 -5.12
C GLY A 31 7.47 -4.34 -5.66
N GLN A 32 7.26 -5.50 -6.32
CA GLN A 32 5.98 -5.85 -6.93
C GLN A 32 4.87 -6.00 -5.89
N LEU A 33 5.15 -6.66 -4.77
CA LEU A 33 4.15 -6.88 -3.71
C LEU A 33 3.72 -5.54 -3.11
N LYS A 34 4.67 -4.67 -2.77
CA LYS A 34 4.42 -3.31 -2.24
C LYS A 34 3.56 -2.48 -3.19
N ARG A 35 3.85 -2.51 -4.50
CA ARG A 35 3.04 -1.81 -5.52
C ARG A 35 1.65 -2.40 -5.68
N ARG A 36 1.53 -3.73 -5.61
CA ARG A 36 0.23 -4.43 -5.73
C ARG A 36 -0.70 -4.08 -4.58
N ILE A 37 -0.24 -4.12 -3.33
CA ILE A 37 -1.11 -3.78 -2.20
C ILE A 37 -1.53 -2.32 -2.17
N THR A 38 -0.66 -1.39 -2.62
CA THR A 38 -1.01 0.03 -2.74
C THR A 38 -2.12 0.22 -3.77
N ARG A 39 -1.99 -0.44 -4.95
CA ARG A 39 -3.03 -0.42 -5.97
C ARG A 39 -4.31 -1.08 -5.50
N TYR A 40 -4.22 -2.24 -4.86
CA TYR A 40 -5.38 -2.94 -4.29
C TYR A 40 -6.15 -2.09 -3.28
N LEU A 41 -5.46 -1.37 -2.39
CA LEU A 41 -6.11 -0.42 -1.48
C LEU A 41 -6.88 0.65 -2.25
N ILE A 42 -6.27 1.25 -3.28
CA ILE A 42 -6.84 2.37 -4.02
C ILE A 42 -7.99 1.92 -4.94
N GLU A 43 -7.78 0.85 -5.70
CA GLU A 43 -8.67 0.38 -6.77
C GLU A 43 -9.81 -0.49 -6.25
N GLU A 44 -9.52 -1.42 -5.32
CA GLU A 44 -10.50 -2.42 -4.88
C GLU A 44 -11.22 -2.02 -3.59
N ILE A 45 -10.48 -1.46 -2.63
CA ILE A 45 -11.03 -1.13 -1.30
C ILE A 45 -11.65 0.27 -1.30
N LEU A 46 -10.88 1.27 -1.71
CA LEU A 46 -11.30 2.68 -1.69
C LEU A 46 -12.10 3.05 -2.95
N LYS A 47 -11.82 2.38 -4.07
CA LYS A 47 -12.43 2.63 -5.39
C LYS A 47 -12.30 4.10 -5.80
N TRP A 48 -11.12 4.66 -5.59
CA TRP A 48 -10.82 6.07 -5.82
C TRP A 48 -10.42 6.36 -7.25
N ASN A 49 -10.78 7.56 -7.71
CA ASN A 49 -10.27 8.13 -8.96
C ASN A 49 -9.02 8.99 -8.70
N ASP A 50 -8.44 9.58 -9.76
CA ASP A 50 -7.21 10.38 -9.65
C ASP A 50 -7.39 11.66 -8.82
N GLU A 51 -8.60 12.24 -8.79
CA GLU A 51 -8.90 13.42 -7.97
C GLU A 51 -8.97 13.05 -6.48
N ASP A 52 -9.64 11.96 -6.15
CA ASP A 52 -9.71 11.41 -4.80
C ASP A 52 -8.31 11.09 -4.25
N ILE A 53 -7.44 10.50 -5.07
CA ILE A 53 -6.06 10.20 -4.69
C ILE A 53 -5.31 11.50 -4.36
N LYS A 54 -5.39 12.51 -5.22
CA LYS A 54 -4.71 13.81 -5.02
C LYS A 54 -5.17 14.51 -3.74
N GLU A 55 -6.45 14.44 -3.42
CA GLU A 55 -7.02 15.14 -2.26
C GLU A 55 -6.82 14.37 -0.95
N LYS A 56 -6.95 13.04 -0.97
CA LYS A 56 -7.12 12.23 0.25
C LYS A 56 -5.91 11.37 0.58
N TRP A 57 -4.97 11.16 -0.34
CA TRP A 57 -3.80 10.32 -0.09
C TRP A 57 -2.81 11.01 0.85
N ASN A 58 -2.69 10.53 2.08
CA ASN A 58 -1.78 11.07 3.08
C ASN A 58 -1.32 10.00 4.08
N GLN A 59 -0.36 10.37 4.93
CA GLN A 59 0.18 9.47 5.95
C GLN A 59 -0.88 8.92 6.92
N HIS A 60 -1.85 9.75 7.34
CA HIS A 60 -2.88 9.32 8.27
C HIS A 60 -3.78 8.24 7.67
N LEU A 61 -4.15 8.39 6.39
CA LEU A 61 -4.87 7.37 5.64
C LEU A 61 -4.09 6.04 5.58
N ILE A 62 -2.81 6.10 5.22
CA ILE A 62 -1.95 4.90 5.12
C ILE A 62 -1.88 4.16 6.47
N GLN A 63 -1.77 4.91 7.58
CA GLN A 63 -1.77 4.34 8.92
C GLN A 63 -3.12 3.70 9.28
N LYS A 64 -4.23 4.38 8.98
CA LYS A 64 -5.60 3.88 9.18
C LYS A 64 -5.82 2.55 8.46
N PHE A 65 -5.27 2.42 7.25
CA PHE A 65 -5.36 1.20 6.44
C PHE A 65 -4.20 0.21 6.68
N LYS A 66 -3.47 0.34 7.79
CA LYS A 66 -2.45 -0.61 8.26
C LYS A 66 -1.29 -0.85 7.27
N LEU A 67 -1.02 0.11 6.38
CA LEU A 67 0.09 0.04 5.41
C LEU A 67 1.36 0.78 5.87
N THR A 68 1.45 1.14 7.16
CA THR A 68 2.62 1.82 7.73
C THR A 68 3.94 1.11 7.44
N SER A 69 3.96 -0.22 7.54
CA SER A 69 5.18 -1.02 7.28
C SER A 69 5.69 -0.93 5.85
N VAL A 70 4.81 -0.58 4.90
CA VAL A 70 5.13 -0.43 3.48
C VAL A 70 5.67 0.96 3.23
N MET A 71 4.99 1.97 3.76
CA MET A 71 5.40 3.36 3.69
C MET A 71 6.79 3.58 4.29
N GLN A 72 7.13 2.89 5.38
CA GLN A 72 8.47 2.95 6.00
C GLN A 72 9.60 2.55 5.03
N ILE A 73 9.33 1.67 4.07
CA ILE A 73 10.30 1.26 3.04
C ILE A 73 10.56 2.39 2.06
N TYR A 74 9.53 3.18 1.76
CA TYR A 74 9.59 4.37 0.92
C TYR A 74 10.00 5.60 1.73
N ARG A 75 10.99 5.45 2.63
CA ARG A 75 11.50 6.53 3.51
C ARG A 75 10.41 7.25 4.30
N SER A 76 9.33 6.55 4.64
CA SER A 76 8.13 7.11 5.29
C SER A 76 7.46 8.23 4.49
N SER A 77 7.60 8.24 3.15
CA SER A 77 6.98 9.21 2.27
C SER A 77 5.72 8.63 1.61
N PRO A 78 4.52 9.20 1.89
CA PRO A 78 3.29 8.84 1.18
C PRO A 78 3.39 9.05 -0.34
N TYR A 79 4.12 10.09 -0.76
CA TYR A 79 4.35 10.38 -2.17
C TYR A 79 5.21 9.32 -2.85
N GLU A 80 6.35 8.95 -2.27
CA GLU A 80 7.24 7.92 -2.85
C GLU A 80 6.53 6.57 -2.98
N MET A 81 5.70 6.23 -1.98
CA MET A 81 4.87 5.03 -2.01
C MET A 81 3.84 5.07 -3.15
N LEU A 82 3.19 6.22 -3.37
CA LEU A 82 2.22 6.40 -4.44
C LEU A 82 2.89 6.40 -5.82
N ASN A 83 3.98 7.14 -5.98
CA ASN A 83 4.75 7.21 -7.23
C ASN A 83 5.34 5.84 -7.59
N ALA A 84 5.72 5.01 -6.61
CA ALA A 84 6.12 3.64 -6.89
C ALA A 84 4.97 2.79 -7.48
N ALA A 85 3.73 3.01 -7.05
CA ALA A 85 2.54 2.30 -7.53
C ALA A 85 2.04 2.85 -8.88
N TYR A 86 2.14 4.16 -9.09
CA TYR A 86 1.76 4.87 -10.31
C TYR A 86 2.88 5.83 -10.75
N PRO A 87 3.90 5.32 -11.44
CA PRO A 87 5.07 6.13 -11.81
C PRO A 87 4.68 7.34 -12.68
N ASN A 88 5.13 8.53 -12.28
CA ASN A 88 4.94 9.79 -13.00
C ASN A 88 3.47 10.16 -13.26
N ARG A 89 2.53 9.64 -12.47
CA ARG A 89 1.09 9.94 -12.61
C ARG A 89 0.64 11.13 -11.76
N PHE A 90 1.31 11.35 -10.63
CA PHE A 90 0.99 12.39 -9.66
C PHE A 90 2.25 13.22 -9.38
N GLU A 91 2.08 14.53 -9.22
CA GLU A 91 3.17 15.43 -8.82
C GLU A 91 3.36 15.38 -7.29
N ALA A 92 4.59 15.66 -6.84
CA ALA A 92 4.84 15.87 -5.43
C ALA A 92 4.13 17.16 -5.01
N TRP A 93 3.20 17.03 -4.07
CA TRP A 93 2.47 18.15 -3.48
C TRP A 93 3.22 18.76 -2.30
#